data_AF-A0A932W437-F1
#
_entry.id   AF-A0A932W437-F1
#
_cell.length_a   1.000
_cell.length_b   1.000
_cell.length_c   1.000
_cell.angle_alpha   90.00
_cell.angle_beta   90.00
_cell.angle_gamma   90.00
#
_symmetry.space_group_name_H-M   'P 1'
#
loop_
_entity.id
_entity.type
_entity.pdbx_description
1 polymer ?
#
loop_
_entity_poly.entity_id
_entity_poly.type
_entity_poly.pdbx_seq_one_letter_code
_entity_poly.pdbx_strand_id
1 'polypeptide(L)'
;MVGPDGAVYLQVSLLDQVFDYEPCGIGSLSYNSTLSLWKVSPGGSLAVLPLKTFNFDGPGAGAPRPPYALPAETIPDGADGVLAAWTSVDGLTGAQEPRMIRFGPAGLTEYSLPLNSWANPAESLVLGENGTAFATDLFQVLSFDLATGGVNWTWQPPQGPLEMIMVTAGNGRVASGFNP
;
A
#
# COMPACT_ATOMS: atom_id res chain seq x y z
N MET A 1 -11.54 -5.20 -2.32
CA MET A 1 -11.24 -6.52 -2.93
C MET A 1 -12.06 -7.59 -2.23
N VAL A 2 -12.46 -8.67 -2.91
CA VAL A 2 -13.17 -9.81 -2.28
C VAL A 2 -12.22 -11.00 -2.20
N GLY A 3 -12.07 -11.59 -1.02
CA GLY A 3 -11.25 -12.78 -0.81
C GLY A 3 -11.94 -14.09 -1.20
N PRO A 4 -11.19 -15.20 -1.28
CA PRO A 4 -11.75 -16.53 -1.51
C PRO A 4 -12.74 -16.97 -0.42
N ASP A 5 -12.59 -16.43 0.79
CA ASP A 5 -13.49 -16.62 1.93
C ASP A 5 -14.79 -15.80 1.83
N GLY A 6 -14.98 -15.07 0.71
CA GLY A 6 -16.10 -14.16 0.49
C GLY A 6 -16.02 -12.86 1.29
N ALA A 7 -14.96 -12.66 2.09
CA ALA A 7 -14.80 -11.44 2.86
C ALA A 7 -14.41 -10.27 1.96
N VAL A 8 -14.89 -9.08 2.29
CA VAL A 8 -14.48 -7.84 1.62
C VAL A 8 -13.36 -7.19 2.40
N TYR A 9 -12.29 -6.85 1.69
CA TYR A 9 -11.11 -6.16 2.22
C TYR A 9 -11.08 -4.72 1.70
N LEU A 10 -11.01 -3.76 2.61
CA LEU A 10 -10.95 -2.32 2.31
C LEU A 10 -9.85 -1.67 3.13
N GLN A 11 -9.02 -0.85 2.49
CA GLN A 11 -8.13 0.05 3.23
C GLN A 11 -8.87 1.35 3.55
N VAL A 12 -8.84 1.73 4.83
CA VAL A 12 -9.49 2.94 5.33
C VAL A 12 -8.43 3.84 5.94
N SER A 13 -8.30 5.03 5.38
CA SER A 13 -7.48 6.11 5.93
C SER A 13 -8.38 7.09 6.68
N LEU A 14 -8.08 7.32 7.95
CA LEU A 14 -8.74 8.33 8.78
C LEU A 14 -7.74 9.42 9.12
N LEU A 15 -8.24 10.65 9.17
CA LEU A 15 -7.47 11.83 9.53
C LEU A 15 -8.27 12.63 10.56
N ASP A 16 -7.72 12.73 11.76
CA ASP A 16 -8.17 13.63 12.81
C ASP A 16 -7.17 14.78 12.93
N GLN A 17 -7.65 16.02 12.84
CA GLN A 17 -6.81 17.21 12.97
C GLN A 17 -7.52 18.30 13.76
N VAL A 18 -6.79 18.92 14.67
CA VAL A 18 -7.24 20.07 15.47
C VAL A 18 -6.26 21.22 15.23
N PHE A 19 -6.80 22.36 14.78
CA PHE A 19 -6.04 23.59 14.59
C PHE A 19 -6.49 24.62 15.62
N ASP A 20 -5.58 25.03 16.50
CA ASP A 20 -5.81 26.19 17.36
C ASP A 20 -5.22 27.42 16.67
N TYR A 21 -6.09 28.24 16.08
CA TYR A 21 -5.68 29.52 15.50
C TYR A 21 -5.66 30.59 16.58
N GLU A 22 -4.46 31.06 16.95
CA GLU A 22 -4.34 32.30 17.72
C GLU A 22 -4.28 33.52 16.79
N PRO A 23 -5.07 34.58 17.04
CA PRO A 23 -5.16 35.75 16.15
C PRO A 23 -3.84 36.46 15.84
N CYS A 24 -2.80 36.24 16.67
CA CYS A 24 -1.50 36.89 16.57
C CYS A 24 -0.32 35.90 16.69
N GLY A 25 -0.58 34.58 16.57
CA GLY A 25 0.40 33.53 16.84
C GLY A 25 0.51 32.49 15.73
N ILE A 26 1.48 31.58 15.85
CA ILE A 26 1.67 30.45 14.92
C ILE A 26 0.57 29.38 15.12
N GLY A 27 -0.15 29.42 16.24
CA GLY A 27 -1.15 28.41 16.60
C GLY A 27 -0.52 27.04 16.87
N SER A 28 -1.37 26.05 17.16
CA SER A 28 -0.97 24.65 17.29
C SER A 28 -1.74 23.77 16.30
N LEU A 29 -1.13 22.65 15.93
CA LEU A 29 -1.73 21.57 15.17
C LEU A 29 -1.54 20.28 15.96
N SER A 30 -2.65 19.62 16.29
CA SER A 30 -2.66 18.21 16.67
C SER A 30 -3.20 17.39 15.51
N TYR A 31 -2.48 16.35 15.12
CA TYR A 31 -2.72 15.56 13.93
C TYR A 31 -2.56 14.08 14.25
N ASN A 32 -3.57 13.29 13.88
CA ASN A 32 -3.55 11.84 13.92
C ASN A 32 -4.04 11.30 12.58
N SER A 33 -3.21 10.53 11.89
CA SER A 33 -3.60 9.80 10.68
C SER A 33 -3.44 8.32 10.90
N THR A 34 -4.50 7.56 10.66
CA THR A 34 -4.48 6.10 10.73
C THR A 34 -4.80 5.50 9.38
N LEU A 35 -4.07 4.46 9.01
CA LEU A 35 -4.38 3.57 7.92
C LEU A 35 -4.68 2.18 8.50
N SER A 36 -5.79 1.60 8.11
CA SER A 36 -6.23 0.28 8.58
C SER A 36 -6.82 -0.54 7.44
N LEU A 37 -6.71 -1.86 7.56
CA LEU A 37 -7.37 -2.82 6.69
C LEU A 37 -8.62 -3.34 7.40
N TRP A 38 -9.78 -3.11 6.79
CA TRP A 38 -11.06 -3.60 7.26
C TRP A 38 -11.39 -4.88 6.52
N LYS A 39 -11.62 -5.96 7.26
CA LYS A 39 -12.11 -7.24 6.76
C LYS A 39 -13.57 -7.38 7.18
N VAL A 40 -14.48 -7.35 6.22
CA VAL A 40 -15.91 -7.55 6.42
C VAL A 40 -16.26 -8.97 5.99
N SER A 41 -16.65 -9.83 6.92
CA SER A 41 -17.05 -11.20 6.59
C SER A 41 -18.39 -11.24 5.85
N PRO A 42 -18.71 -12.32 5.13
CA PRO A 42 -20.04 -12.51 4.52
C PRO A 42 -21.20 -12.43 5.53
N GLY A 43 -20.93 -12.77 6.80
CA GLY A 43 -21.91 -12.66 7.90
C GLY A 43 -22.06 -11.24 8.47
N GLY A 44 -21.35 -10.25 7.94
CA GLY A 44 -21.40 -8.86 8.37
C GLY A 44 -20.52 -8.50 9.55
N SER A 45 -19.70 -9.44 10.06
CA SER A 45 -18.73 -9.11 11.11
C SER A 45 -17.57 -8.30 10.53
N LEU A 46 -17.13 -7.27 11.28
CA LEU A 46 -16.02 -6.41 10.92
C LEU A 46 -14.80 -6.73 11.79
N ALA A 47 -13.66 -6.95 11.16
CA ALA A 47 -12.36 -6.93 11.81
C ALA A 47 -11.54 -5.75 11.27
N VAL A 48 -10.93 -4.97 12.18
CA VAL A 48 -10.08 -3.83 11.84
C VAL A 48 -8.64 -4.19 12.18
N LEU A 49 -7.78 -4.17 11.17
CA LEU A 49 -6.37 -4.52 11.26
C LEU A 49 -5.55 -3.23 11.06
N PRO A 50 -4.79 -2.76 12.06
CA PRO A 50 -3.99 -1.55 11.90
C PRO A 50 -2.85 -1.78 10.90
N LEU A 51 -2.64 -0.82 10.00
CA LEU A 51 -1.51 -0.82 9.06
C LEU A 51 -0.45 0.20 9.48
N LYS A 52 -0.88 1.45 9.72
CA LYS A 52 0.03 2.52 10.12
C LYS A 52 -0.70 3.59 10.90
N THR A 53 0.00 4.24 11.82
CA THR A 53 -0.46 5.44 12.51
C THR A 53 0.65 6.49 12.51
N PHE A 54 0.27 7.73 12.24
CA PHE A 54 1.11 8.91 12.38
C PHE A 54 0.48 9.84 13.41
N ASN A 55 1.29 10.30 14.35
CA ASN A 55 0.90 11.31 15.31
C ASN A 55 1.85 12.50 15.16
N PHE A 56 1.31 13.70 15.17
CA PHE A 56 2.09 14.92 15.15
C PHE A 56 1.39 15.97 16.01
N ASP A 57 2.15 16.56 16.93
CA ASP A 57 1.75 17.74 17.68
C ASP A 57 2.82 18.81 17.45
N GLY A 58 2.43 19.99 17.00
CA GLY A 58 3.39 21.03 16.62
C GLY A 58 2.77 22.38 16.27
N PRO A 59 3.55 23.31 15.70
CA PRO A 59 3.06 24.61 15.28
C PRO A 59 2.00 24.49 14.17
N GLY A 60 0.96 25.33 14.19
CA GLY A 60 -0.13 25.31 13.21
C GLY A 60 0.23 25.94 11.86
N ALA A 61 0.93 27.08 11.87
CA ALA A 61 1.35 27.80 10.66
C ALA A 61 2.86 27.64 10.39
N GLY A 62 3.23 27.49 9.11
CA GLY A 62 4.64 27.38 8.70
C GLY A 62 5.34 26.08 9.11
N ALA A 63 4.63 25.15 9.74
CA ALA A 63 5.14 23.82 10.04
C ALA A 63 5.21 22.96 8.77
N PRO A 64 6.12 21.97 8.71
CA PRO A 64 6.08 20.95 7.69
C PRO A 64 4.74 20.22 7.75
N ARG A 65 4.27 19.71 6.60
CA ARG A 65 3.06 18.89 6.59
C ARG A 65 3.31 17.66 7.49
N PRO A 66 2.33 17.17 8.26
CA PRO A 66 2.49 15.90 8.96
C PRO A 66 2.65 14.73 7.98
N PRO A 67 3.38 13.67 8.35
CA PRO A 67 3.48 12.47 7.53
C PRO A 67 2.12 11.75 7.44
N TYR A 68 1.88 11.07 6.32
CA TYR A 68 0.62 10.39 6.05
C TYR A 68 0.84 9.12 5.21
N ALA A 69 -0.17 8.27 5.13
CA ALA A 69 -0.17 7.11 4.23
C ALA A 69 -1.23 7.25 3.15
N LEU A 70 -0.87 6.85 1.93
CA LEU A 70 -1.77 6.70 0.80
C LEU A 70 -2.07 5.21 0.60
N PRO A 71 -3.34 4.78 0.76
CA PRO A 71 -3.72 3.40 0.46
C PRO A 71 -3.36 3.04 -0.99
N ALA A 72 -2.82 1.84 -1.17
CA ALA A 72 -2.59 1.25 -2.48
C ALA A 72 -3.40 -0.04 -2.63
N GLU A 73 -2.92 -0.99 -3.44
CA GLU A 73 -3.66 -2.19 -3.76
C GLU A 73 -3.81 -3.14 -2.55
N THR A 74 -4.89 -3.91 -2.54
CA THR A 74 -5.11 -4.97 -1.56
C THR A 74 -5.60 -6.21 -2.30
N ILE A 75 -4.83 -7.30 -2.21
CA ILE A 75 -5.14 -8.54 -2.91
C ILE A 75 -5.08 -9.72 -1.93
N PRO A 76 -5.96 -10.73 -2.04
CA PRO A 76 -5.76 -11.99 -1.33
C PRO A 76 -4.46 -12.63 -1.80
N ASP A 77 -3.77 -13.39 -0.95
CA ASP A 77 -2.48 -14.01 -1.29
C ASP A 77 -2.60 -15.45 -1.83
N GLY A 78 -3.82 -15.98 -1.90
CA GLY A 78 -4.11 -17.36 -2.34
C GLY A 78 -3.82 -18.46 -1.31
N ALA A 79 -3.36 -18.11 -0.10
CA ALA A 79 -2.99 -19.03 0.98
C ALA A 79 -3.62 -18.59 2.32
N ASP A 80 -4.91 -18.28 2.29
CA ASP A 80 -5.71 -17.77 3.43
C ASP A 80 -5.20 -16.47 4.05
N GLY A 81 -4.42 -15.69 3.29
CA GLY A 81 -3.94 -14.39 3.67
C GLY A 81 -4.33 -13.26 2.73
N VAL A 82 -3.91 -12.06 3.10
CA VAL A 82 -4.14 -10.83 2.32
C VAL A 82 -2.91 -9.95 2.36
N LEU A 83 -2.59 -9.35 1.22
CA LEU A 83 -1.58 -8.31 1.08
C LEU A 83 -2.28 -6.96 1.07
N ALA A 84 -1.79 -6.03 1.88
CA ALA A 84 -2.21 -4.63 1.85
C ALA A 84 -0.98 -3.74 1.61
N ALA A 85 -0.99 -3.01 0.51
CA ALA A 85 0.06 -2.09 0.12
C ALA A 85 -0.34 -0.64 0.41
N TRP A 86 0.64 0.19 0.74
CA TRP A 86 0.46 1.64 0.90
C TRP A 86 1.76 2.39 0.67
N THR A 87 1.66 3.68 0.35
CA THR A 87 2.83 4.57 0.29
C THR A 87 2.88 5.39 1.57
N SER A 88 3.98 5.30 2.32
CA SER A 88 4.29 6.24 3.40
C SER A 88 4.86 7.51 2.79
N VAL A 89 4.34 8.67 3.19
CA VAL A 89 4.83 9.98 2.71
C VAL A 89 5.39 10.76 3.89
N ASP A 90 6.66 11.12 3.80
CA ASP A 90 7.29 12.04 4.73
C ASP A 90 6.77 13.45 4.47
N GLY A 91 6.16 14.07 5.49
CA GLY A 91 5.50 15.36 5.30
C GLY A 91 6.45 16.56 5.27
N LEU A 92 7.74 16.38 5.59
CA LEU A 92 8.76 17.43 5.52
C LEU A 92 9.43 17.47 4.14
N THR A 93 9.87 16.32 3.66
CA THR A 93 10.66 16.16 2.43
C THR A 93 9.80 15.79 1.22
N GLY A 94 8.59 15.27 1.45
CA GLY A 94 7.77 14.65 0.42
C GLY A 94 8.30 13.29 -0.05
N ALA A 95 9.32 12.74 0.61
CA ALA A 95 9.86 11.43 0.28
C ALA A 95 8.77 10.35 0.42
N GLN A 96 8.71 9.45 -0.56
CA GLN A 96 7.74 8.37 -0.63
C GLN A 96 8.44 7.04 -0.40
N GLU A 97 7.83 6.18 0.40
CA GLU A 97 8.31 4.83 0.67
C GLU A 97 7.16 3.83 0.45
N PRO A 98 7.26 2.97 -0.57
CA PRO A 98 6.34 1.86 -0.77
C PRO A 98 6.48 0.83 0.35
N ARG A 99 5.35 0.54 0.99
CA ARG A 99 5.22 -0.41 2.08
C ARG A 99 4.16 -1.44 1.76
N MET A 100 4.31 -2.63 2.33
CA MET A 100 3.31 -3.68 2.27
C MET A 100 3.34 -4.47 3.57
N ILE A 101 2.17 -4.99 3.92
CA ILE A 101 2.04 -5.99 4.95
C ILE A 101 1.29 -7.20 4.39
N ARG A 102 1.74 -8.38 4.78
CA ARG A 102 1.03 -9.63 4.60
C ARG A 102 0.38 -10.04 5.91
N PHE A 103 -0.93 -10.23 5.88
CA PHE A 103 -1.68 -10.90 6.92
C PHE A 103 -1.82 -12.37 6.53
N GLY A 104 -0.99 -13.24 7.07
CA GLY A 104 -1.02 -14.68 6.79
C GLY A 104 -1.37 -15.52 8.02
N PRO A 105 -1.61 -16.82 7.84
CA PRO A 105 -1.85 -17.75 8.95
C PRO A 105 -0.66 -17.87 9.91
N ALA A 106 0.56 -17.60 9.43
CA ALA A 106 1.78 -17.58 10.24
C ALA A 106 1.96 -16.26 11.02
N GLY A 107 1.10 -15.26 10.81
CA GLY A 107 1.18 -13.94 11.44
C GLY A 107 1.32 -12.80 10.44
N LEU A 108 1.84 -11.68 10.93
CA LEU A 108 2.03 -10.44 10.17
C LEU A 108 3.47 -10.32 9.71
N THR A 109 3.67 -10.04 8.42
CA THR A 109 4.99 -9.69 7.87
C THR A 109 4.90 -8.35 7.15
N GLU A 110 5.61 -7.35 7.64
CA GLU A 110 5.75 -6.05 6.97
C GLU A 110 7.08 -5.99 6.22
N TYR A 111 7.07 -5.43 5.02
CA TYR A 111 8.29 -5.21 4.25
C TYR A 111 8.16 -3.96 3.36
N SER A 112 9.30 -3.38 3.03
CA SER A 112 9.43 -2.33 2.02
C SER A 112 9.95 -2.95 0.74
N LEU A 113 9.38 -2.53 -0.39
CA LEU A 113 9.87 -2.90 -1.70
C LEU A 113 10.68 -1.74 -2.26
N PRO A 114 11.78 -1.99 -3.00
CA PRO A 114 12.61 -0.94 -3.60
C PRO A 114 11.93 -0.33 -4.84
N LEU A 115 10.68 0.11 -4.69
CA LEU A 115 9.89 0.89 -5.63
C LEU A 115 9.95 2.37 -5.25
N ASN A 116 9.77 3.28 -6.21
CA ASN A 116 9.72 4.72 -5.88
C ASN A 116 8.39 5.12 -5.25
N SER A 117 7.30 4.52 -5.74
CA SER A 117 5.94 4.67 -5.25
C SER A 117 5.15 3.42 -5.63
N TRP A 118 4.05 3.10 -4.95
CA TRP A 118 3.04 2.30 -5.62
C TRP A 118 2.47 3.12 -6.78
N ALA A 119 2.29 2.51 -7.95
CA ALA A 119 1.61 3.16 -9.06
C ALA A 119 0.12 3.41 -8.73
N ASN A 120 -0.68 3.80 -9.73
CA ASN A 120 -2.13 3.92 -9.59
C ASN A 120 -2.67 2.71 -8.79
N PRO A 121 -3.47 2.89 -7.71
CA PRO A 121 -3.79 1.82 -6.74
C PRO A 121 -4.47 0.58 -7.31
N ALA A 122 -4.88 0.59 -8.58
CA ALA A 122 -5.29 -0.60 -9.31
C ALA A 122 -4.13 -1.05 -10.21
N GLU A 123 -3.77 -2.34 -10.16
CA GLU A 123 -2.84 -3.01 -11.08
C GLU A 123 -1.34 -2.82 -10.77
N SER A 124 -1.00 -2.50 -9.52
CA SER A 124 0.40 -2.34 -9.07
C SER A 124 0.97 -3.59 -8.41
N LEU A 125 0.15 -4.61 -8.15
CA LEU A 125 0.51 -5.82 -7.42
C LEU A 125 -0.19 -7.06 -8.00
N VAL A 126 0.58 -8.12 -8.25
CA VAL A 126 0.11 -9.35 -8.87
C VAL A 126 0.67 -10.56 -8.14
N LEU A 127 -0.16 -11.56 -7.89
CA LEU A 127 0.33 -12.85 -7.40
C LEU A 127 0.98 -13.65 -8.53
N GLY A 128 2.14 -14.23 -8.24
CA GLY A 128 2.76 -15.26 -9.03
C GLY A 128 2.49 -16.66 -8.45
N GLU A 129 3.22 -17.64 -8.98
CA GLU A 129 3.20 -19.01 -8.47
C GLU A 129 4.28 -19.21 -7.38
N ASN A 130 4.18 -20.31 -6.64
CA ASN A 130 5.22 -20.78 -5.70
C ASN A 130 5.65 -19.73 -4.66
N GLY A 131 4.70 -18.97 -4.10
CA GLY A 131 5.00 -17.98 -3.07
C GLY A 131 5.68 -16.71 -3.60
N THR A 132 5.69 -16.50 -4.91
CA THR A 132 6.22 -15.28 -5.54
C THR A 132 5.11 -14.30 -5.83
N ALA A 133 5.40 -13.00 -5.76
CA ALA A 133 4.55 -11.95 -6.30
C ALA A 133 5.37 -10.92 -7.08
N PHE A 134 4.66 -10.09 -7.84
CA PHE A 134 5.22 -9.04 -8.68
C PHE A 134 4.61 -7.70 -8.34
N ALA A 135 5.42 -6.65 -8.38
CA ALA A 135 4.99 -5.29 -8.12
C ALA A 135 5.63 -4.33 -9.12
N THR A 136 4.96 -3.21 -9.41
CA THR A 136 5.44 -2.18 -10.33
C THR A 136 5.20 -0.77 -9.80
N ASP A 137 6.05 0.16 -10.20
CA ASP A 137 5.84 1.62 -10.05
C ASP A 137 5.62 2.33 -11.40
N LEU A 138 5.22 1.56 -12.43
CA LEU A 138 5.19 1.92 -13.86
C LEU A 138 6.56 2.03 -14.52
N PHE A 139 7.66 2.17 -13.78
CA PHE A 139 8.99 2.35 -14.37
C PHE A 139 9.92 1.17 -14.11
N GLN A 140 9.56 0.28 -13.20
CA GLN A 140 10.23 -0.99 -12.99
C GLN A 140 9.24 -2.03 -12.49
N VAL A 141 9.47 -3.29 -12.86
CA VAL A 141 8.84 -4.46 -12.24
C VAL A 141 9.86 -5.12 -11.34
N LEU A 142 9.41 -5.60 -10.19
CA LEU A 142 10.19 -6.52 -9.40
C LEU A 142 9.39 -7.78 -9.08
N SER A 143 10.13 -8.86 -8.85
CA SER A 143 9.62 -10.09 -8.26
C SER A 143 10.12 -10.19 -6.82
N PHE A 144 9.27 -10.67 -5.92
CA PHE A 144 9.65 -10.86 -4.53
C PHE A 144 8.97 -12.09 -3.91
N ASP A 145 9.60 -12.62 -2.87
CA ASP A 145 9.07 -13.71 -2.05
C ASP A 145 8.02 -13.18 -1.07
N LEU A 146 6.82 -13.76 -1.09
CA LEU A 146 5.68 -13.32 -0.28
C LEU A 146 5.86 -13.54 1.23
N ALA A 147 6.70 -14.50 1.62
CA ALA A 147 6.91 -14.82 3.03
C ALA A 147 7.88 -13.84 3.70
N THR A 148 8.87 -13.36 2.96
CA THR A 148 10.00 -12.58 3.47
C THR A 148 10.04 -11.14 2.96
N GLY A 149 9.36 -10.83 1.85
CA GLY A 149 9.53 -9.57 1.13
C GLY A 149 10.84 -9.47 0.35
N GLY A 150 11.65 -10.54 0.31
CA GLY A 150 12.94 -10.56 -0.37
C GLY A 150 12.78 -10.43 -1.87
N VAL A 151 13.51 -9.49 -2.48
CA VAL A 151 13.48 -9.29 -3.93
C VAL A 151 14.25 -10.41 -4.63
N ASN A 152 13.58 -11.08 -5.57
CA ASN A 152 14.15 -12.12 -6.41
C ASN A 152 14.92 -11.52 -7.59
N TRP A 153 14.30 -10.55 -8.25
CA TRP A 153 14.88 -9.80 -9.37
C TRP A 153 14.15 -8.48 -9.58
N THR A 154 14.81 -7.55 -10.26
CA THR A 154 14.24 -6.28 -10.75
C THR A 154 14.45 -6.18 -12.25
N TRP A 155 13.51 -5.53 -12.94
CA TRP A 155 13.61 -5.23 -14.35
C TRP A 155 13.00 -3.87 -14.64
N GLN A 156 13.68 -3.09 -15.47
CA GLN A 156 13.25 -1.76 -15.90
C GLN A 156 13.24 -1.74 -17.43
N PRO A 157 12.15 -1.29 -18.08
CA PRO A 157 12.13 -1.12 -19.51
C PRO A 157 13.13 -0.03 -19.94
N PRO A 158 13.70 -0.15 -21.14
CA PRO A 158 14.58 0.89 -21.66
C PRO A 158 13.83 2.21 -21.94
N GLN A 159 12.53 2.17 -22.23
CA GLN A 159 11.69 3.35 -22.52
C GLN A 159 10.23 3.11 -22.13
N GLY A 160 9.53 4.18 -21.74
CA GLY A 160 8.08 4.21 -21.52
C GLY A 160 7.60 3.61 -20.18
N PRO A 161 6.34 3.87 -19.80
CA PRO A 161 5.71 3.24 -18.64
C PRO A 161 5.32 1.78 -18.91
N LEU A 162 5.15 1.04 -17.83
CA LEU A 162 4.73 -0.35 -17.78
C LEU A 162 3.28 -0.47 -17.34
N GLU A 163 2.60 -1.47 -17.88
CA GLU A 163 1.31 -1.93 -17.39
C GLU A 163 1.44 -3.42 -17.01
N MET A 164 0.97 -3.79 -15.83
CA MET A 164 0.88 -5.19 -15.43
C MET A 164 -0.52 -5.71 -15.75
N ILE A 165 -0.62 -6.47 -16.84
CA ILE A 165 -1.87 -7.11 -17.22
C ILE A 165 -1.98 -8.44 -16.47
N MET A 166 -2.99 -8.57 -15.59
CA MET A 166 -3.28 -9.81 -14.88
C MET A 166 -4.27 -10.71 -15.61
N VAL A 167 -4.12 -12.03 -15.42
CA VAL A 167 -5.14 -13.03 -15.78
C VAL A 167 -5.53 -13.80 -14.53
N THR A 168 -6.79 -13.72 -14.13
CA THR A 168 -7.34 -14.60 -13.09
C THR A 168 -7.70 -15.95 -13.73
N ALA A 169 -7.44 -17.03 -12.98
CA ALA A 169 -7.22 -18.42 -13.44
C ALA A 169 -7.92 -18.89 -14.74
N GLY A 170 -7.12 -19.40 -15.69
CA GLY A 170 -7.62 -20.17 -16.84
C GLY A 170 -6.86 -20.04 -18.16
N ASN A 171 -5.51 -20.01 -18.15
CA ASN A 171 -4.57 -20.02 -19.30
C ASN A 171 -3.89 -18.65 -19.62
N GLY A 172 -2.79 -18.39 -18.88
CA GLY A 172 -1.58 -17.60 -19.21
C GLY A 172 -1.67 -16.23 -19.90
N ARG A 173 -0.83 -15.25 -19.49
CA ARG A 173 -0.41 -14.10 -20.34
C ARG A 173 0.74 -13.25 -19.77
N VAL A 174 1.16 -12.31 -20.63
CA VAL A 174 2.45 -11.61 -20.77
C VAL A 174 2.34 -10.14 -20.32
N ALA A 175 3.38 -9.60 -19.68
CA ALA A 175 3.56 -8.16 -19.54
C ALA A 175 3.96 -7.54 -20.89
N SER A 176 3.19 -6.58 -21.41
CA SER A 176 3.54 -5.85 -22.63
C SER A 176 4.01 -4.44 -22.30
N GLY A 177 5.19 -4.06 -22.79
CA GLY A 177 5.59 -2.66 -22.82
C GLY A 177 4.79 -1.89 -23.87
N PHE A 178 4.31 -0.71 -23.51
CA PHE A 178 3.66 0.20 -24.45
C PHE A 178 4.74 1.01 -25.17
N ASN A 179 4.82 0.90 -26.50
CA ASN A 179 5.65 1.77 -27.34
C ASN A 179 4.69 2.54 -28.28
N PRO A 180 4.61 3.88 -28.19
CA PRO A 180 3.63 4.67 -28.95
C PRO A 180 3.77 4.57 -30.47
#